data_AF-A0A523GL99-F1
#
_entry.id   AF-A0A523GL99-F1
#
_cell.length_a   1.000
_cell.length_b   1.000
_cell.length_c   1.000
_cell.angle_alpha   90.00
_cell.angle_beta   90.00
_cell.angle_gamma   90.00
#
_symmetry.space_group_name_H-M   'P 1'
#
loop_
_entity.id
_entity.type
_entity.pdbx_description
1 polymer ?
#
loop_
_entity_poly.entity_id
_entity_poly.type
_entity_poly.pdbx_seq_one_letter_code
_entity_poly.pdbx_strand_id
1 'polypeptide(L)'
;MIDKGQNSMELLFRISLRDRFLIVLILISSSLFAQVRSSMDTTLIRIGEEIKYTIEVEADTTALVLFPEGQSFQPLEMIESYKVDTTYAQAKYRLIKKYGLTQFDSGRYIVPSQRVMIDDRAFTTDSALVEVRDVPVDTTQQKMFDIKPVIEVERLPFNFIKLLKWLLPLLLLAGIVYLLFRRKKLKEARERQLPPYEEAMKALEQLDASEILKENRSKAYYSSLTEIVKRYIDREVDDTALESTSDELIDRLHLHKDAGHFEFDNETINKLEKIFRRADLVKFAKMQAEIGQARADRTSIEEIINETKDVLPEPTEEDLLENEAYVEALAKRRKQKQWFQGIGAGIILLVLTAAVYGSITGFDNLRDKVLGNEMRELAEGRWYKSEYGNPAVIIETPEILVRKEIETAADTKRVVRSGDYFEYGKFEEAFYINVITSTLTPESTEGQGQDLEYLIEITLQGIENAGGINMVVKREEFSTEKGIKGLKAYGDFNLKLPNGKIRKEKVAYEVLAFQQDQGTQLISIVYKKEDFHATEIKNRVINSVELEIRNTNQQKPKKE
;
A
#
# COMPACT_ATOMS: atom_id res chain seq x y z
N MET A 1 -82.95 -46.17 68.56
CA MET A 1 -83.53 -44.98 67.89
C MET A 1 -83.59 -45.27 66.40
N ILE A 2 -84.72 -44.92 65.81
CA ILE A 2 -85.29 -45.36 64.53
C ILE A 2 -84.69 -44.57 63.36
N ASP A 3 -84.40 -45.23 62.23
CA ASP A 3 -84.86 -44.89 60.85
C ASP A 3 -84.11 -45.78 59.84
N LYS A 4 -84.70 -46.78 59.17
CA LYS A 4 -85.66 -46.75 58.04
C LYS A 4 -85.27 -45.82 56.89
N GLY A 5 -84.79 -46.44 55.81
CA GLY A 5 -84.74 -45.81 54.49
C GLY A 5 -86.08 -45.86 53.76
N GLN A 6 -86.26 -44.94 52.78
CA GLN A 6 -86.98 -45.17 51.52
C GLN A 6 -86.94 -43.93 50.61
N ASN A 7 -86.87 -44.21 49.30
CA ASN A 7 -87.34 -43.42 48.15
C ASN A 7 -86.51 -42.24 47.59
N SER A 8 -85.65 -42.56 46.61
CA SER A 8 -85.00 -41.64 45.67
C SER A 8 -85.70 -41.55 44.30
N MET A 9 -86.99 -41.90 44.20
CA MET A 9 -87.67 -42.05 42.89
C MET A 9 -89.03 -41.34 42.78
N GLU A 10 -89.20 -40.17 43.43
CA GLU A 10 -90.45 -39.38 43.36
C GLU A 10 -90.21 -37.87 43.11
N LEU A 11 -88.98 -37.45 42.79
CA LEU A 11 -88.61 -36.02 42.69
C LEU A 11 -88.50 -35.47 41.25
N LEU A 12 -88.87 -36.25 40.23
CA LEU A 12 -88.69 -35.85 38.83
C LEU A 12 -89.93 -35.28 38.13
N PHE A 13 -91.07 -35.09 38.81
CA PHE A 13 -92.31 -34.65 38.12
C PHE A 13 -93.11 -33.54 38.82
N ARG A 14 -92.45 -32.44 39.19
CA ARG A 14 -93.12 -31.15 39.48
C ARG A 14 -92.31 -29.95 38.96
N ILE A 15 -92.25 -29.81 37.63
CA ILE A 15 -91.80 -28.56 36.99
C ILE A 15 -93.04 -27.84 36.46
N SER A 16 -93.32 -26.64 36.98
CA SER A 16 -94.51 -25.86 36.61
C SER A 16 -94.44 -25.37 35.16
N LEU A 17 -95.60 -25.10 34.54
CA LEU A 17 -95.67 -24.66 33.13
C LEU A 17 -94.80 -23.40 32.85
N ARG A 18 -94.64 -22.53 33.86
CA ARG A 18 -93.80 -21.33 33.81
C ARG A 18 -92.30 -21.65 33.74
N ASP A 19 -91.86 -22.68 34.45
CA ASP A 19 -90.45 -23.07 34.49
C ASP A 19 -90.04 -23.80 33.21
N ARG A 20 -90.96 -24.53 32.58
CA ARG A 20 -90.75 -25.09 31.23
C ARG A 20 -90.63 -24.00 30.17
N PHE A 21 -91.43 -22.93 30.28
CA PHE A 21 -91.35 -21.80 29.36
C PHE A 21 -90.03 -21.02 29.53
N LEU A 22 -89.55 -20.83 30.77
CA LEU A 22 -88.25 -20.22 31.05
C LEU A 22 -87.07 -21.06 30.54
N ILE A 23 -87.11 -22.39 30.71
CA ILE A 23 -86.08 -23.29 30.19
C ILE A 23 -86.05 -23.27 28.65
N VAL A 24 -87.21 -23.21 28.00
CA VAL A 24 -87.30 -23.07 26.53
C VAL A 24 -86.80 -21.70 26.08
N LEU A 25 -87.08 -20.61 26.81
CA LEU A 25 -86.56 -19.27 26.49
C LEU A 25 -85.02 -19.19 26.63
N ILE A 26 -84.46 -19.85 27.65
CA ILE A 26 -83.01 -19.94 27.88
C ILE A 26 -82.33 -20.82 26.82
N LEU A 27 -82.96 -21.93 26.40
CA LEU A 27 -82.45 -22.78 25.31
C LEU A 27 -82.56 -22.13 23.92
N ILE A 28 -83.53 -21.24 23.69
CA ILE A 28 -83.64 -20.46 22.44
C ILE A 28 -82.62 -19.31 22.41
N SER A 29 -82.27 -18.72 23.57
CA SER A 29 -81.23 -17.68 23.63
C SER A 29 -79.80 -18.17 23.39
N SER A 30 -79.55 -19.49 23.50
CA SER A 30 -78.23 -20.11 23.32
C SER A 30 -77.94 -20.54 21.88
N SER A 31 -78.85 -20.27 20.92
CA SER A 31 -78.68 -20.60 19.50
C SER A 31 -78.27 -19.40 18.61
N LEU A 32 -77.73 -18.33 19.19
CA LEU A 32 -77.01 -17.29 18.44
C LEU A 32 -75.60 -17.78 18.12
N PHE A 33 -75.47 -18.71 17.19
CA PHE A 33 -74.18 -19.03 16.60
C PHE A 33 -73.64 -17.77 15.90
N ALA A 34 -72.50 -17.27 16.38
CA ALA A 34 -71.80 -16.16 15.73
C ALA A 34 -71.49 -16.52 14.27
N GLN A 35 -71.96 -15.69 13.33
CA GLN A 35 -71.69 -15.85 11.89
C GLN A 35 -70.23 -15.57 11.53
N VAL A 36 -69.48 -14.90 12.42
CA VAL A 36 -68.06 -14.58 12.26
C VAL A 36 -67.30 -15.06 13.49
N ARG A 37 -66.20 -15.77 13.27
CA ARG A 37 -65.28 -16.24 14.30
C ARG A 37 -63.87 -15.81 13.94
N SER A 38 -63.05 -15.54 14.95
CA SER A 38 -61.63 -15.26 14.76
C SER A 38 -60.77 -16.18 15.60
N SER A 39 -59.64 -16.62 15.07
CA SER A 39 -58.65 -17.44 15.76
C SER A 39 -57.23 -17.03 15.40
N MET A 40 -56.29 -17.40 16.26
CA MET A 40 -54.85 -17.20 16.06
C MET A 40 -54.14 -18.53 16.27
N ASP A 41 -53.01 -18.73 15.59
CA ASP A 41 -52.15 -19.89 15.76
C ASP A 41 -51.34 -19.82 17.06
N THR A 42 -50.85 -18.64 17.44
CA THR A 42 -50.15 -18.40 18.70
C THR A 42 -50.48 -17.03 19.28
N THR A 43 -50.44 -16.92 20.61
CA THR A 43 -50.53 -15.64 21.35
C THR A 43 -49.16 -15.18 21.86
N LEU A 44 -48.10 -15.95 21.57
CA LEU A 44 -46.73 -15.71 22.01
C LEU A 44 -45.77 -15.83 20.82
N ILE A 45 -45.06 -14.75 20.50
CA ILE A 45 -44.08 -14.70 19.41
C ILE A 45 -42.79 -14.00 19.82
N ARG A 46 -41.73 -14.19 19.04
CA ARG A 46 -40.51 -13.40 19.10
C ARG A 46 -40.63 -12.12 18.26
N ILE A 47 -39.79 -11.13 18.52
CA ILE A 47 -39.70 -9.93 17.69
C ILE A 47 -39.51 -10.32 16.21
N GLY A 48 -40.38 -9.81 15.33
CA GLY A 48 -40.34 -10.06 13.89
C GLY A 48 -40.87 -11.42 13.42
N GLU A 49 -41.39 -12.25 14.33
CA GLU A 49 -42.06 -13.53 13.98
C GLU A 49 -43.51 -13.28 13.52
N GLU A 50 -44.01 -14.10 12.59
CA GLU A 50 -45.35 -13.97 12.01
C GLU A 50 -46.40 -14.74 12.84
N ILE A 51 -47.55 -14.09 13.07
CA ILE A 51 -48.78 -14.68 13.62
C ILE A 51 -49.81 -14.82 12.51
N LYS A 52 -50.45 -15.99 12.42
CA LYS A 52 -51.54 -16.21 11.47
C LYS A 52 -52.88 -15.96 12.12
N TYR A 53 -53.43 -14.77 11.90
CA TYR A 53 -54.79 -14.42 12.29
C TYR A 53 -55.79 -14.91 11.26
N THR A 54 -56.77 -15.70 11.68
CA THR A 54 -57.78 -16.30 10.81
C THR A 54 -59.16 -15.77 11.16
N ILE A 55 -59.89 -15.28 10.18
CA ILE A 55 -61.32 -14.94 10.27
C ILE A 55 -62.11 -15.99 9.49
N GLU A 56 -63.05 -16.65 10.17
CA GLU A 56 -63.96 -17.64 9.61
C GLU A 56 -65.39 -17.08 9.61
N VAL A 57 -66.05 -17.13 8.45
CA VAL A 57 -67.40 -16.59 8.25
C VAL A 57 -68.30 -17.67 7.69
N GLU A 58 -69.44 -17.91 8.33
CA GLU A 58 -70.50 -18.80 7.82
C GLU A 58 -71.64 -17.97 7.23
N ALA A 59 -71.77 -17.96 5.91
CA ALA A 59 -72.75 -17.17 5.18
C ALA A 59 -73.52 -18.01 4.15
N ASP A 60 -74.71 -17.56 3.78
CA ASP A 60 -75.52 -18.23 2.76
C ASP A 60 -74.86 -18.10 1.37
N THR A 61 -75.14 -19.05 0.48
CA THR A 61 -74.43 -19.15 -0.82
C THR A 61 -74.57 -17.95 -1.76
N THR A 62 -75.54 -17.07 -1.51
CA THR A 62 -75.78 -15.84 -2.28
C THR A 62 -75.30 -14.56 -1.58
N ALA A 63 -74.78 -14.66 -0.35
CA ALA A 63 -74.39 -13.50 0.45
C ALA A 63 -73.02 -12.96 0.04
N LEU A 64 -72.89 -11.63 -0.02
CA LEU A 64 -71.61 -10.96 -0.30
C LEU A 64 -70.86 -10.71 1.01
N VAL A 65 -69.66 -11.27 1.15
CA VAL A 65 -68.82 -11.09 2.36
C VAL A 65 -67.61 -10.22 2.04
N LEU A 66 -67.46 -9.11 2.76
CA LEU A 66 -66.32 -8.21 2.68
C LEU A 66 -65.47 -8.33 3.95
N PHE A 67 -64.22 -8.73 3.76
CA PHE A 67 -63.21 -8.85 4.80
C PHE A 67 -62.47 -7.51 5.01
N PRO A 68 -61.88 -7.27 6.19
CA PRO A 68 -61.08 -6.08 6.43
C PRO A 68 -59.85 -6.06 5.52
N GLU A 69 -59.59 -4.91 4.89
CA GLU A 69 -58.44 -4.66 4.03
C GLU A 69 -57.65 -3.44 4.53
N GLY A 70 -56.34 -3.42 4.27
CA GLY A 70 -55.44 -2.36 4.75
C GLY A 70 -54.97 -2.57 6.18
N GLN A 71 -54.41 -1.52 6.80
CA GLN A 71 -53.73 -1.59 8.10
C GLN A 71 -54.69 -1.38 9.29
N SER A 72 -55.76 -2.17 9.37
CA SER A 72 -56.75 -2.12 10.48
C SER A 72 -56.32 -2.87 11.74
N PHE A 73 -55.11 -3.43 11.76
CA PHE A 73 -54.58 -4.29 12.82
C PHE A 73 -53.59 -3.58 13.76
N GLN A 74 -53.45 -2.25 13.65
CA GLN A 74 -52.58 -1.46 14.52
C GLN A 74 -52.92 -1.69 16.00
N PRO A 75 -51.92 -1.90 16.88
CA PRO A 75 -50.49 -1.63 16.69
C PRO A 75 -49.67 -2.75 16.02
N LEU A 76 -50.27 -3.87 15.60
CA LEU A 76 -49.56 -4.90 14.82
C LEU A 76 -49.52 -4.54 13.34
N GLU A 77 -48.45 -4.94 12.66
CA GLU A 77 -48.28 -4.73 11.22
C GLU A 77 -48.78 -5.95 10.43
N MET A 78 -49.60 -5.70 9.41
CA MET A 78 -50.02 -6.74 8.47
C MET A 78 -48.97 -6.89 7.38
N ILE A 79 -48.29 -8.03 7.37
CA ILE A 79 -47.27 -8.35 6.36
C ILE A 79 -47.89 -9.02 5.13
N GLU A 80 -48.94 -9.82 5.32
CA GLU A 80 -49.57 -10.56 4.23
C GLU A 80 -51.09 -10.72 4.43
N SER A 81 -51.83 -10.62 3.33
CA SER A 81 -53.28 -10.89 3.25
C SER A 81 -53.50 -12.07 2.32
N TYR A 82 -53.68 -13.26 2.89
CA TYR A 82 -53.80 -14.49 2.11
C TYR A 82 -55.15 -14.57 1.37
N LYS A 83 -55.22 -15.35 0.29
CA LYS A 83 -56.47 -15.53 -0.47
C LYS A 83 -57.55 -16.19 0.40
N VAL A 84 -58.82 -15.82 0.17
CA VAL A 84 -59.96 -16.42 0.86
C VAL A 84 -60.12 -17.87 0.41
N ASP A 85 -60.16 -18.79 1.37
CA ASP A 85 -60.49 -20.19 1.14
C ASP A 85 -62.00 -20.40 1.38
N THR A 86 -62.66 -21.19 0.54
CA THR A 86 -64.10 -21.42 0.58
C THR A 86 -64.38 -22.90 0.70
N THR A 87 -64.96 -23.31 1.83
CA THR A 87 -65.43 -24.69 2.04
C THR A 87 -66.95 -24.71 2.10
N TYR A 88 -67.58 -25.71 1.48
CA TYR A 88 -69.03 -25.89 1.56
C TYR A 88 -69.39 -26.86 2.70
N ALA A 89 -70.17 -26.40 3.66
CA ALA A 89 -70.61 -27.21 4.81
C ALA A 89 -72.06 -26.88 5.16
N GLN A 90 -72.90 -27.91 5.37
CA GLN A 90 -74.27 -27.79 5.91
C GLN A 90 -75.13 -26.73 5.19
N ALA A 91 -75.11 -26.72 3.85
CA ALA A 91 -75.86 -25.79 2.99
C ALA A 91 -75.43 -24.30 3.05
N LYS A 92 -74.29 -24.00 3.68
CA LYS A 92 -73.69 -22.65 3.74
C LYS A 92 -72.25 -22.64 3.22
N TYR A 93 -71.77 -21.46 2.81
CA TYR A 93 -70.35 -21.24 2.59
C TYR A 93 -69.65 -20.90 3.89
N ARG A 94 -68.52 -21.58 4.11
CA ARG A 94 -67.55 -21.26 5.14
C ARG A 94 -66.34 -20.61 4.47
N LEU A 95 -66.23 -19.31 4.66
CA LEU A 95 -65.15 -18.49 4.10
C LEU A 95 -64.07 -18.30 5.16
N ILE A 96 -62.83 -18.64 4.83
CA ILE A 96 -61.68 -18.57 5.73
C ILE A 96 -60.69 -17.57 5.13
N LYS A 97 -60.47 -16.46 5.81
CA LYS A 97 -59.49 -15.44 5.43
C LYS A 97 -58.36 -15.43 6.46
N LYS A 98 -57.12 -15.51 6.00
CA LYS A 98 -55.92 -15.46 6.85
C LYS A 98 -55.14 -14.17 6.64
N TYR A 99 -54.53 -13.68 7.70
CA TYR A 99 -53.66 -12.51 7.73
C TYR A 99 -52.37 -12.86 8.48
N GLY A 100 -51.23 -12.50 7.89
CA GLY A 100 -49.93 -12.54 8.56
C GLY A 100 -49.72 -11.22 9.31
N LEU A 101 -49.62 -11.28 10.63
CA LEU A 101 -49.39 -10.13 11.51
C LEU A 101 -48.03 -10.25 12.19
N THR A 102 -47.30 -9.15 12.38
CA THR A 102 -46.03 -9.13 13.13
C THR A 102 -45.86 -7.85 13.94
N GLN A 103 -44.82 -7.82 14.77
CA GLN A 103 -44.41 -6.65 15.54
C GLN A 103 -42.89 -6.63 15.72
N PHE A 104 -42.29 -5.45 15.58
CA PHE A 104 -40.84 -5.25 15.65
C PHE A 104 -40.32 -4.79 17.02
N ASP A 105 -41.22 -4.53 17.96
CA ASP A 105 -40.91 -4.16 19.32
C ASP A 105 -41.40 -5.23 20.31
N SER A 106 -40.65 -5.44 21.40
CA SER A 106 -41.08 -6.33 22.48
C SER A 106 -42.15 -5.65 23.34
N GLY A 107 -43.15 -6.43 23.77
CA GLY A 107 -44.25 -5.89 24.56
C GLY A 107 -45.52 -6.73 24.47
N ARG A 108 -46.60 -6.17 25.01
CA ARG A 108 -47.94 -6.76 24.95
C ARG A 108 -48.83 -5.90 24.08
N TYR A 109 -49.35 -6.47 23.01
CA TYR A 109 -50.12 -5.78 21.99
C TYR A 109 -51.50 -6.42 21.86
N ILE A 110 -52.52 -5.60 21.64
CA ILE A 110 -53.89 -6.07 21.43
C ILE A 110 -54.18 -6.02 19.94
N VAL A 111 -54.60 -7.13 19.35
CA VAL A 111 -55.20 -7.14 18.02
C VAL A 111 -56.62 -6.57 18.15
N PRO A 112 -56.91 -5.42 17.52
CA PRO A 112 -58.22 -4.79 17.64
C PRO A 112 -59.30 -5.62 16.93
N SER A 113 -60.54 -5.49 17.40
CA SER A 113 -61.71 -6.09 16.75
C SER A 113 -61.84 -5.65 15.30
N GLN A 114 -61.97 -6.62 14.41
CA GLN A 114 -62.07 -6.41 12.97
C GLN A 114 -63.51 -6.44 12.51
N ARG A 115 -63.86 -5.55 11.59
CA ARG A 115 -65.21 -5.46 11.02
C ARG A 115 -65.29 -6.27 9.73
N VAL A 116 -66.28 -7.15 9.65
CA VAL A 116 -66.64 -7.96 8.49
C VAL A 116 -68.05 -7.59 8.06
N MET A 117 -68.27 -7.29 6.78
CA MET A 117 -69.62 -7.02 6.25
C MET A 117 -70.16 -8.28 5.59
N ILE A 118 -71.37 -8.70 5.96
CA ILE A 118 -72.12 -9.77 5.30
C ILE A 118 -73.40 -9.12 4.78
N ASP A 119 -73.48 -8.97 3.45
CA ASP A 119 -74.43 -8.10 2.77
C ASP A 119 -74.37 -6.67 3.38
N ASP A 120 -75.50 -6.14 3.87
CA ASP A 120 -75.58 -4.81 4.48
C ASP A 120 -75.38 -4.82 6.01
N ARG A 121 -75.03 -5.97 6.62
CA ARG A 121 -74.85 -6.10 8.08
C ARG A 121 -73.39 -6.18 8.47
N ALA A 122 -73.02 -5.39 9.48
CA ALA A 122 -71.68 -5.38 10.05
C ALA A 122 -71.57 -6.37 11.22
N PHE A 123 -70.56 -7.23 11.17
CA PHE A 123 -70.14 -8.12 12.24
C PHE A 123 -68.74 -7.73 12.70
N THR A 124 -68.43 -7.97 13.97
CA THR A 124 -67.12 -7.66 14.55
C THR A 124 -66.49 -8.92 15.15
N THR A 125 -65.19 -9.05 15.00
CA THR A 125 -64.41 -10.11 15.66
C THR A 125 -64.04 -9.74 17.09
N ASP A 126 -63.63 -10.74 17.87
CA ASP A 126 -63.12 -10.53 19.22
C ASP A 126 -61.69 -9.96 19.18
N SER A 127 -61.37 -9.08 20.12
CA SER A 127 -60.00 -8.61 20.33
C SER A 127 -59.17 -9.66 21.06
N ALA A 128 -57.89 -9.81 20.72
CA ALA A 128 -57.01 -10.78 21.38
C ALA A 128 -55.66 -10.15 21.77
N LEU A 129 -55.09 -10.62 22.89
CA LEU A 129 -53.81 -10.16 23.42
C LEU A 129 -52.67 -11.04 22.89
N VAL A 130 -51.62 -10.40 22.39
CA VAL A 130 -50.39 -11.01 21.88
C VAL A 130 -49.20 -10.51 22.71
N GLU A 131 -48.35 -11.43 23.15
CA GLU A 131 -47.08 -11.13 23.84
C GLU A 131 -45.90 -11.34 22.88
N VAL A 132 -45.10 -10.30 22.68
CA VAL A 132 -43.90 -10.30 21.83
C VAL A 132 -42.68 -10.29 22.74
N ARG A 133 -41.92 -11.39 22.72
CA ARG A 133 -40.71 -11.55 23.52
C ARG A 133 -39.46 -11.20 22.72
N ASP A 134 -38.50 -10.63 23.41
CA ASP A 134 -37.18 -10.45 22.87
C ASP A 134 -36.46 -11.80 22.69
N VAL A 135 -35.48 -11.85 21.78
CA VAL A 135 -34.62 -13.02 21.59
C VAL A 135 -33.52 -12.94 22.65
N PRO A 136 -33.43 -13.89 23.59
CA PRO A 136 -32.40 -13.85 24.62
C PRO A 136 -31.03 -14.00 23.95
N VAL A 137 -30.26 -12.92 23.94
CA VAL A 137 -28.84 -12.96 23.61
C VAL A 137 -28.08 -13.42 24.86
N ASP A 138 -27.36 -14.53 24.77
CA ASP A 138 -26.57 -15.04 25.89
C ASP A 138 -25.33 -14.17 26.09
N THR A 139 -25.47 -13.13 26.91
CA THR A 139 -24.40 -12.17 27.21
C THR A 139 -23.36 -12.72 28.17
N THR A 140 -23.49 -13.96 28.68
CA THR A 140 -22.52 -14.53 29.62
C THR A 140 -21.26 -15.09 28.95
N GLN A 141 -21.33 -15.43 27.66
CA GLN A 141 -20.16 -15.89 26.90
C GLN A 141 -19.42 -14.76 26.16
N GLN A 142 -20.00 -13.56 26.12
CA GLN A 142 -19.40 -12.43 25.42
C GLN A 142 -18.77 -11.46 26.43
N LYS A 143 -17.45 -11.52 26.56
CA LYS A 143 -16.67 -10.57 27.36
C LYS A 143 -16.98 -9.15 26.87
N MET A 144 -17.51 -8.28 27.73
CA MET A 144 -17.66 -6.87 27.39
C MET A 144 -16.26 -6.30 27.10
N PHE A 145 -16.00 -5.98 25.84
CA PHE A 145 -14.80 -5.24 25.46
C PHE A 145 -15.05 -3.76 25.73
N ASP A 146 -14.07 -3.07 26.30
CA ASP A 146 -14.09 -1.62 26.38
C ASP A 146 -14.36 -1.01 25.00
N ILE A 147 -15.02 0.15 24.99
CA ILE A 147 -15.22 0.95 23.78
C ILE A 147 -13.85 1.09 23.11
N LYS A 148 -13.70 0.56 21.89
CA LYS A 148 -12.45 0.67 21.14
C LYS A 148 -12.06 2.15 21.15
N PRO A 149 -10.87 2.50 21.69
CA PRO A 149 -10.42 3.88 21.64
C PRO A 149 -10.42 4.30 20.17
N VAL A 150 -10.79 5.57 19.92
CA VAL A 150 -10.71 6.14 18.58
C VAL A 150 -9.30 5.85 18.07
N ILE A 151 -9.22 5.01 17.04
CA ILE A 151 -7.96 4.73 16.38
C ILE A 151 -7.61 6.05 15.70
N GLU A 152 -6.72 6.82 16.32
CA GLU A 152 -6.05 7.90 15.62
C GLU A 152 -5.38 7.23 14.42
N VAL A 153 -5.94 7.46 13.24
CA VAL A 153 -5.24 7.16 12.00
C VAL A 153 -3.98 8.01 12.10
N GLU A 154 -2.84 7.36 12.40
CA GLU A 154 -1.54 7.99 12.32
C GLU A 154 -1.47 8.61 10.95
N ARG A 155 -1.64 9.94 10.89
CA ARG A 155 -1.31 10.70 9.69
C ARG A 155 0.13 10.32 9.42
N LEU A 156 0.37 9.59 8.33
CA LEU A 156 1.70 9.15 7.90
C LEU A 156 2.67 10.29 8.24
N PRO A 157 3.50 10.15 9.30
CA PRO A 157 4.31 11.26 9.76
C PRO A 157 5.15 11.63 8.56
N PHE A 158 5.11 12.90 8.16
CA PHE A 158 5.86 13.38 7.01
C PHE A 158 7.30 12.95 7.21
N ASN A 159 7.70 11.90 6.49
CA ASN A 159 8.90 11.17 6.84
C ASN A 159 10.04 11.94 6.22
N PHE A 160 10.57 12.91 6.97
CA PHE A 160 11.68 13.76 6.57
C PHE A 160 12.87 12.92 6.08
N ILE A 161 13.06 11.70 6.61
CA ILE A 161 14.10 10.78 6.15
C ILE A 161 13.79 10.26 4.74
N LYS A 162 12.52 9.91 4.45
CA LYS A 162 12.09 9.49 3.10
C LYS A 162 12.21 10.64 2.10
N LEU A 163 11.78 11.86 2.47
CA LEU A 163 11.97 13.04 1.62
C LEU A 163 13.46 13.33 1.37
N LEU A 164 14.28 13.31 2.42
CA LEU A 164 15.72 13.60 2.34
C LEU A 164 16.45 12.58 1.48
N LYS A 165 16.04 11.30 1.49
CA LYS A 165 16.56 10.26 0.58
C LYS A 165 16.36 10.60 -0.90
N TRP A 166 15.29 11.30 -1.27
CA TRP A 166 15.03 11.73 -2.66
C TRP A 166 15.59 13.13 -2.95
N LEU A 167 15.55 14.04 -1.97
CA LEU A 167 16.00 15.42 -2.12
C LEU A 167 17.53 15.51 -2.20
N LEU A 168 18.25 14.72 -1.41
CA LEU A 168 19.71 14.75 -1.35
C LEU A 168 20.38 14.40 -2.70
N PRO A 169 20.01 13.30 -3.41
CA PRO A 169 20.56 13.02 -4.73
C PRO A 169 20.14 14.07 -5.78
N LEU A 170 18.93 14.62 -5.70
CA LEU A 170 18.46 15.66 -6.62
C LEU A 170 19.25 16.96 -6.46
N LEU A 171 19.50 17.38 -5.22
CA LEU A 171 20.27 18.58 -4.90
C LEU A 171 21.75 18.41 -5.23
N LEU A 172 22.29 17.20 -5.03
CA LEU A 172 23.65 16.85 -5.42
C LEU A 172 23.80 16.87 -6.95
N LEU A 173 22.83 16.32 -7.69
CA LEU A 173 22.80 16.38 -9.15
C LEU A 173 22.71 17.83 -9.66
N ALA A 174 21.82 18.65 -9.09
CA ALA A 174 21.71 20.06 -9.42
C ALA A 174 23.00 20.83 -9.12
N GLY A 175 23.65 20.54 -7.99
CA GLY A 175 24.95 21.10 -7.62
C GLY A 175 26.07 20.73 -8.60
N ILE A 176 26.12 19.48 -9.05
CA ILE A 176 27.07 19.01 -10.07
C ILE A 176 26.82 19.73 -11.40
N VAL A 177 25.58 19.79 -11.86
CA VAL A 177 25.21 20.47 -13.12
C VAL A 177 25.60 21.94 -13.06
N TYR A 178 25.28 22.62 -11.96
CA TYR A 178 25.64 24.03 -11.73
C TYR A 178 27.17 24.24 -11.74
N LEU A 179 27.94 23.39 -11.04
CA LEU A 179 29.40 23.47 -11.02
C LEU A 179 30.02 23.20 -12.40
N LEU A 180 29.49 22.25 -13.17
CA LEU A 180 29.94 21.98 -14.53
C LEU A 180 29.65 23.15 -15.47
N PHE A 181 28.49 23.78 -15.35
CA PHE A 181 28.10 24.95 -16.15
C PHE A 181 28.98 26.17 -15.82
N ARG A 182 29.23 26.42 -14.52
CA ARG A 182 30.10 27.50 -14.05
C ARG A 182 31.55 27.29 -14.50
N ARG A 183 32.05 26.04 -14.44
CA ARG A 183 33.41 25.71 -14.91
C ARG A 183 33.54 25.81 -16.43
N LYS A 184 32.50 25.53 -17.22
CA LYS A 184 32.52 25.77 -18.67
C LYS A 184 32.65 27.26 -18.99
N LYS A 185 31.82 28.11 -18.39
CA LYS A 185 31.85 29.57 -18.63
C LYS A 185 33.19 30.22 -18.27
N LEU A 186 33.80 29.85 -17.16
CA LEU A 186 35.12 30.40 -16.76
C LEU A 186 36.28 29.94 -17.66
N LYS A 187 36.16 28.78 -18.33
CA LYS A 187 37.26 28.17 -19.10
C LYS A 187 37.22 28.58 -20.56
N GLU A 188 36.03 28.77 -21.14
CA GLU A 188 35.86 29.37 -22.47
C GLU A 188 36.41 30.81 -22.54
N ALA A 189 36.40 31.54 -21.42
CA ALA A 189 37.01 32.85 -21.30
C ALA A 189 38.56 32.81 -21.26
N ARG A 190 39.17 31.67 -20.90
CA ARG A 190 40.63 31.53 -20.72
C ARG A 190 41.31 30.81 -21.89
N GLU A 191 40.62 29.89 -22.55
CA GLU A 191 41.17 29.12 -23.70
C GLU A 191 41.12 29.90 -25.04
N ARG A 192 40.62 31.15 -25.05
CA ARG A 192 40.58 32.04 -26.24
C ARG A 192 41.62 33.16 -26.17
N GLN A 193 42.84 32.91 -25.71
CA GLN A 193 43.93 33.85 -25.98
C GLN A 193 44.46 33.50 -27.38
N LEU A 194 44.09 34.31 -28.37
CA LEU A 194 44.73 34.28 -29.68
C LEU A 194 46.22 34.65 -29.50
N PRO A 195 47.12 34.18 -30.39
CA PRO A 195 48.47 34.73 -30.48
C PRO A 195 48.44 36.27 -30.54
N PRO A 196 49.40 36.99 -29.93
CA PRO A 196 49.32 38.45 -29.81
C PRO A 196 49.13 39.18 -31.14
N TYR A 197 49.80 38.71 -32.19
CA TYR A 197 49.61 39.20 -33.55
C TYR A 197 48.18 39.01 -34.08
N GLU A 198 47.62 37.81 -33.97
CA GLU A 198 46.25 37.51 -34.42
C GLU A 198 45.20 38.26 -33.59
N GLU A 199 45.46 38.45 -32.30
CA GLU A 199 44.63 39.27 -31.42
C GLU A 199 44.61 40.73 -31.87
N ALA A 200 45.79 41.30 -32.15
CA ALA A 200 45.91 42.70 -32.58
C ALA A 200 45.25 42.93 -33.94
N MET A 201 45.50 42.07 -34.93
CA MET A 201 44.87 42.16 -36.27
C MET A 201 43.34 42.08 -36.18
N LYS A 202 42.82 41.11 -35.43
CA LYS A 202 41.38 40.96 -35.23
C LYS A 202 40.77 42.16 -34.49
N ALA A 203 41.49 42.73 -33.52
CA ALA A 203 41.03 43.92 -32.81
C ALA A 203 41.00 45.16 -33.73
N LEU A 204 41.97 45.30 -34.64
CA LEU A 204 41.95 46.35 -35.67
C LEU A 204 40.78 46.18 -36.64
N GLU A 205 40.51 44.96 -37.12
CA GLU A 205 39.34 44.67 -37.96
C GLU A 205 38.02 45.01 -37.25
N GLN A 206 37.91 44.67 -35.95
CA GLN A 206 36.74 45.02 -35.15
C GLN A 206 36.60 46.53 -34.97
N LEU A 207 37.72 47.25 -34.83
CA LEU A 207 37.72 48.71 -34.74
C LEU A 207 37.25 49.34 -36.06
N ASP A 208 37.62 48.79 -37.21
CA ASP A 208 37.15 49.26 -38.53
C ASP A 208 35.67 48.97 -38.77
N ALA A 209 35.20 47.81 -38.33
CA ALA A 209 33.79 47.42 -38.42
C ALA A 209 32.89 48.25 -37.49
N SER A 210 33.47 48.91 -36.49
CA SER A 210 32.74 49.74 -35.54
C SER A 210 32.23 51.05 -36.18
N GLU A 211 31.11 51.56 -35.68
CA GLU A 211 30.56 52.85 -36.15
C GLU A 211 31.18 54.06 -35.44
N ILE A 212 32.22 53.87 -34.63
CA ILE A 212 32.81 54.90 -33.75
C ILE A 212 33.28 56.14 -34.54
N LEU A 213 33.89 55.95 -35.71
CA LEU A 213 34.29 57.05 -36.59
C LEU A 213 33.09 57.76 -37.24
N LYS A 214 32.01 57.03 -37.56
CA LYS A 214 30.79 57.59 -38.17
C LYS A 214 29.99 58.43 -37.17
N GLU A 215 30.00 58.03 -35.90
CA GLU A 215 29.36 58.73 -34.79
C GLU A 215 30.15 59.95 -34.29
N ASN A 216 31.23 60.34 -34.98
CA ASN A 216 32.10 61.46 -34.62
C ASN A 216 32.74 61.31 -33.23
N ARG A 217 32.98 60.06 -32.77
CA ARG A 217 33.57 59.74 -31.45
C ARG A 217 35.08 59.50 -31.55
N SER A 218 35.84 60.49 -32.05
CA SER A 218 37.30 60.37 -32.25
C SER A 218 38.07 59.96 -30.99
N LYS A 219 37.66 60.43 -29.80
CA LYS A 219 38.29 60.03 -28.53
C LYS A 219 38.21 58.53 -28.26
N ALA A 220 37.05 57.93 -28.45
CA ALA A 220 36.86 56.50 -28.22
C ALA A 220 37.68 55.68 -29.23
N TYR A 221 37.70 56.13 -30.49
CA TYR A 221 38.49 55.47 -31.54
C TYR A 221 39.99 55.47 -31.23
N TYR A 222 40.58 56.63 -30.91
CA TYR A 222 42.00 56.70 -30.58
C TYR A 222 42.35 56.03 -29.25
N SER A 223 41.44 55.98 -28.27
CA SER A 223 41.64 55.15 -27.08
C SER A 223 41.77 53.67 -27.43
N SER A 224 40.83 53.12 -28.21
CA SER A 224 40.88 51.73 -28.65
C SER A 224 42.10 51.46 -29.53
N LEU A 225 42.41 52.33 -30.50
CA LEU A 225 43.56 52.16 -31.38
C LEU A 225 44.89 52.11 -30.61
N THR A 226 45.09 53.03 -29.64
CA THR A 226 46.30 53.00 -28.81
C THR A 226 46.34 51.81 -27.86
N GLU A 227 45.18 51.35 -27.37
CA GLU A 227 45.11 50.20 -26.48
C GLU A 227 45.49 48.90 -27.22
N ILE A 228 45.06 48.75 -28.48
CA ILE A 228 45.39 47.60 -29.33
C ILE A 228 46.91 47.50 -29.54
N VAL A 229 47.55 48.60 -29.96
CA VAL A 229 49.01 48.59 -30.20
C VAL A 229 49.79 48.45 -28.89
N LYS A 230 49.37 49.11 -27.79
CA LYS A 230 50.03 48.96 -26.49
C LYS A 230 49.95 47.53 -25.99
N ARG A 231 48.79 46.87 -26.11
CA ARG A 231 48.59 45.47 -25.73
C ARG A 231 49.44 44.50 -26.56
N TYR A 232 49.66 44.80 -27.84
CA TYR A 232 50.55 44.02 -28.69
C TYR A 232 52.01 44.17 -28.23
N ILE A 233 52.47 45.42 -28.08
CA ILE A 233 53.83 45.73 -27.58
C ILE A 233 54.03 45.15 -26.18
N ASP A 234 53.00 45.16 -25.32
CA ASP A 234 53.02 44.61 -23.97
C ASP A 234 53.36 43.12 -23.92
N ARG A 235 52.86 42.37 -24.90
CA ARG A 235 53.02 40.91 -24.94
C ARG A 235 54.27 40.46 -25.68
N GLU A 236 54.76 41.25 -26.64
CA GLU A 236 55.84 40.84 -27.56
C GLU A 236 57.17 41.57 -27.33
N VAL A 237 57.16 42.74 -26.70
CA VAL A 237 58.32 43.64 -26.68
C VAL A 237 58.64 44.17 -25.28
N ASP A 238 57.68 44.76 -24.58
CA ASP A 238 57.88 45.42 -23.28
C ASP A 238 56.69 45.14 -22.37
N ASP A 239 56.88 44.29 -21.37
CA ASP A 239 55.85 43.78 -20.42
C ASP A 239 55.14 44.83 -19.55
N THR A 240 55.47 46.09 -19.74
CA THR A 240 54.94 47.23 -18.97
C THR A 240 54.38 48.32 -19.89
N ALA A 241 54.17 48.02 -21.18
CA ALA A 241 53.65 48.95 -22.18
C ALA A 241 52.21 49.40 -21.92
N LEU A 242 51.36 48.55 -21.32
CA LEU A 242 50.00 48.92 -20.93
C LEU A 242 49.96 49.87 -19.73
N GLU A 243 50.93 49.78 -18.82
CA GLU A 243 51.02 50.59 -17.60
C GLU A 243 51.71 51.94 -17.82
N SER A 244 52.40 52.09 -18.95
CA SER A 244 53.21 53.28 -19.26
C SER A 244 52.45 54.35 -20.01
N THR A 245 52.83 55.61 -19.79
CA THR A 245 52.36 56.73 -20.62
C THR A 245 52.88 56.61 -22.05
N SER A 246 52.28 57.37 -22.98
CA SER A 246 52.70 57.38 -24.39
C SER A 246 54.20 57.70 -24.54
N ASP A 247 54.68 58.73 -23.83
CA ASP A 247 56.08 59.19 -23.93
C ASP A 247 57.05 58.19 -23.27
N GLU A 248 56.72 57.68 -22.08
CA GLU A 248 57.52 56.66 -21.41
C GLU A 248 57.62 55.35 -22.22
N LEU A 249 56.57 54.99 -22.96
CA LEU A 249 56.63 53.83 -23.84
C LEU A 249 57.60 54.08 -25.01
N ILE A 250 57.57 55.25 -25.63
CA ILE A 250 58.48 55.59 -26.73
C ILE A 250 59.95 55.60 -26.25
N ASP A 251 60.22 56.21 -25.09
CA ASP A 251 61.56 56.22 -24.50
C ASP A 251 62.07 54.79 -24.23
N ARG A 252 61.20 53.90 -23.73
CA ARG A 252 61.57 52.50 -23.47
C ARG A 252 61.76 51.69 -24.74
N LEU A 253 60.99 51.94 -25.80
CA LEU A 253 61.21 51.32 -27.10
C LEU A 253 62.59 51.72 -27.68
N HIS A 254 63.03 52.96 -27.48
CA HIS A 254 64.40 53.38 -27.82
C HIS A 254 65.44 52.64 -26.96
N LEU A 255 65.21 52.46 -25.66
CA LEU A 255 66.11 51.70 -24.79
C LEU A 255 66.23 50.23 -25.21
N HIS A 256 65.12 49.56 -25.56
CA HIS A 256 65.13 48.17 -26.05
C HIS A 256 65.89 48.03 -27.36
N LYS A 257 65.77 49.02 -28.25
CA LYS A 257 66.56 49.09 -29.48
C LYS A 257 68.05 49.26 -29.17
N ASP A 258 68.42 50.21 -28.32
CA ASP A 258 69.81 50.52 -27.97
C ASP A 258 70.50 49.36 -27.22
N ALA A 259 69.73 48.61 -26.44
CA ALA A 259 70.18 47.40 -25.74
C ALA A 259 70.35 46.19 -26.68
N GLY A 260 69.91 46.28 -27.94
CA GLY A 260 69.96 45.18 -28.90
C GLY A 260 68.97 44.05 -28.60
N HIS A 261 67.96 44.29 -27.77
CA HIS A 261 66.89 43.32 -27.49
C HIS A 261 65.92 43.19 -28.66
N PHE A 262 65.81 44.23 -29.50
CA PHE A 262 64.89 44.26 -30.64
C PHE A 262 65.39 45.22 -31.74
N GLU A 263 65.37 44.81 -33.02
CA GLU A 263 65.81 45.67 -34.13
C GLU A 263 64.67 46.55 -34.67
N PHE A 264 64.10 47.43 -33.84
CA PHE A 264 63.15 48.43 -34.36
C PHE A 264 63.82 49.38 -35.35
N ASP A 265 63.20 49.60 -36.51
CA ASP A 265 63.59 50.74 -37.34
C ASP A 265 63.24 52.05 -36.61
N ASN A 266 64.15 53.02 -36.67
CA ASN A 266 63.91 54.34 -36.10
C ASN A 266 62.71 55.02 -36.78
N GLU A 267 62.43 54.69 -38.03
CA GLU A 267 61.24 55.18 -38.72
C GLU A 267 59.95 54.65 -38.07
N THR A 268 59.91 53.37 -37.67
CA THR A 268 58.77 52.71 -37.03
C THR A 268 58.44 53.34 -35.67
N ILE A 269 59.46 53.58 -34.81
CA ILE A 269 59.26 54.25 -33.51
C ILE A 269 58.75 55.68 -33.71
N ASN A 270 59.31 56.43 -34.67
CA ASN A 270 58.87 57.78 -35.00
C ASN A 270 57.42 57.82 -35.55
N LYS A 271 57.00 56.82 -36.34
CA LYS A 271 55.61 56.67 -36.79
C LYS A 271 54.68 56.46 -35.60
N LEU A 272 55.05 55.56 -34.69
CA LEU A 272 54.27 55.28 -33.48
C LEU A 272 54.14 56.52 -32.58
N GLU A 273 55.24 57.25 -32.36
CA GLU A 273 55.26 58.49 -31.57
C GLU A 273 54.30 59.54 -32.16
N LYS A 274 54.32 59.75 -33.48
CA LYS A 274 53.40 60.68 -34.16
C LYS A 274 51.94 60.28 -33.98
N ILE A 275 51.62 58.98 -33.98
CA ILE A 275 50.27 58.47 -33.76
C ILE A 275 49.86 58.69 -32.30
N PHE A 276 50.72 58.38 -31.33
CA PHE A 276 50.45 58.63 -29.91
C PHE A 276 50.25 60.11 -29.59
N ARG A 277 51.11 61.00 -30.10
CA ARG A 277 50.93 62.45 -29.92
C ARG A 277 49.58 62.95 -30.44
N ARG A 278 49.14 62.45 -31.61
CA ARG A 278 47.80 62.77 -32.15
C ARG A 278 46.68 62.17 -31.31
N ALA A 279 46.82 60.93 -30.86
CA ALA A 279 45.87 60.30 -29.96
C ALA A 279 45.69 61.13 -28.68
N ASP A 280 46.77 61.65 -28.11
CA ASP A 280 46.74 62.46 -26.90
C ASP A 280 46.10 63.84 -27.13
N LEU A 281 46.36 64.48 -28.28
CA LEU A 281 45.63 65.69 -28.69
C LEU A 281 44.12 65.45 -28.82
N VAL A 282 43.71 64.31 -29.38
CA VAL A 282 42.29 63.94 -29.51
C VAL A 282 41.67 63.63 -28.13
N LYS A 283 42.39 62.89 -27.27
CA LYS A 283 41.89 62.45 -25.95
C LYS A 283 41.77 63.57 -24.92
N PHE A 284 42.73 64.50 -24.92
CA PHE A 284 42.91 65.50 -23.88
C PHE A 284 42.64 66.94 -24.38
N ALA A 285 43.06 67.29 -25.60
CA ALA A 285 42.84 68.63 -26.17
C ALA A 285 41.51 68.78 -26.93
N LYS A 286 40.66 67.73 -26.93
CA LYS A 286 39.35 67.67 -27.61
C LYS A 286 39.42 67.99 -29.12
N MET A 287 40.56 67.68 -29.75
CA MET A 287 40.72 67.80 -31.19
C MET A 287 39.86 66.75 -31.91
N GLN A 288 39.16 67.14 -32.96
CA GLN A 288 38.44 66.19 -33.81
C GLN A 288 39.38 65.71 -34.91
N ALA A 289 39.54 64.40 -35.03
CA ALA A 289 40.33 63.82 -36.11
C ALA A 289 39.48 63.66 -37.37
N GLU A 290 40.04 64.03 -38.52
CA GLU A 290 39.42 63.75 -39.81
C GLU A 290 39.40 62.22 -40.07
N ILE A 291 38.31 61.71 -40.64
CA ILE A 291 38.13 60.27 -40.89
C ILE A 291 39.27 59.71 -41.76
N GLY A 292 39.75 60.48 -42.74
CA GLY A 292 40.89 60.11 -43.57
C GLY A 292 42.17 59.91 -42.75
N GLN A 293 42.44 60.83 -41.81
CA GLN A 293 43.60 60.75 -40.94
C GLN A 293 43.54 59.57 -39.97
N ALA A 294 42.36 59.29 -39.41
CA ALA A 294 42.14 58.18 -38.48
C ALA A 294 42.33 56.79 -39.14
N ARG A 295 41.97 56.67 -40.42
CA ARG A 295 42.22 55.47 -41.23
C ARG A 295 43.68 55.31 -41.60
N ALA A 296 44.35 56.41 -41.93
CA ALA A 296 45.80 56.40 -42.17
C ALA A 296 46.56 55.92 -40.93
N ASP A 297 46.19 56.43 -39.74
CA ASP A 297 46.83 56.05 -38.48
C ASP A 297 46.60 54.58 -38.13
N ARG A 298 45.41 54.03 -38.42
CA ARG A 298 45.14 52.59 -38.27
C ARG A 298 46.03 51.76 -39.20
N THR A 299 46.17 52.18 -40.46
CA THR A 299 47.00 51.48 -41.44
C THR A 299 48.47 51.50 -41.00
N SER A 300 48.95 52.64 -40.51
CA SER A 300 50.31 52.73 -39.95
C SER A 300 50.50 51.86 -38.70
N ILE A 301 49.47 51.69 -37.84
CA ILE A 301 49.54 50.75 -36.70
C ILE A 301 49.64 49.30 -37.18
N GLU A 302 48.88 48.92 -38.20
CA GLU A 302 48.96 47.58 -38.81
C GLU A 302 50.35 47.32 -39.40
N GLU A 303 50.92 48.29 -40.14
CA GLU A 303 52.29 48.23 -40.65
C GLU A 303 53.31 48.05 -39.53
N ILE A 304 53.21 48.86 -38.46
CA ILE A 304 54.09 48.75 -37.28
C ILE A 304 54.00 47.34 -36.67
N ILE A 305 52.80 46.78 -36.51
CA ILE A 305 52.61 45.44 -35.93
C ILE A 305 53.23 44.35 -36.84
N ASN A 306 53.05 44.47 -38.16
CA ASN A 306 53.64 43.54 -39.14
C ASN A 306 55.18 43.61 -39.12
N GLU A 307 55.75 44.82 -39.19
CA GLU A 307 57.19 45.03 -39.12
C GLU A 307 57.77 44.48 -37.81
N THR A 308 57.09 44.72 -36.68
CA THR A 308 57.54 44.20 -35.38
C THR A 308 57.54 42.67 -35.37
N LYS A 309 56.55 42.03 -36.00
CA LYS A 309 56.47 40.57 -36.05
C LYS A 309 57.63 39.95 -36.85
N ASP A 310 58.00 40.56 -37.96
CA ASP A 310 59.07 40.06 -38.84
C ASP A 310 60.47 40.19 -38.20
N VAL A 311 60.60 41.05 -37.18
CA VAL A 311 61.84 41.32 -36.43
C VAL A 311 61.96 40.46 -35.17
N LEU A 312 60.89 39.78 -34.73
CA LEU A 312 60.95 38.86 -33.59
C LEU A 312 61.92 37.70 -33.92
N PRO A 313 62.88 37.36 -33.03
CA PRO A 313 63.75 36.20 -33.23
C PRO A 313 62.92 34.91 -33.28
N GLU A 314 63.33 33.95 -34.11
CA GLU A 314 62.70 32.64 -34.14
C GLU A 314 62.75 32.01 -32.72
N PRO A 315 61.65 31.43 -32.23
CA PRO A 315 61.59 30.86 -30.89
C PRO A 315 62.68 29.80 -30.70
N THR A 316 63.36 29.82 -29.55
CA THR A 316 64.46 28.91 -29.20
C THR A 316 63.96 27.46 -29.17
N GLU A 317 64.82 26.46 -29.44
CA GLU A 317 64.44 25.03 -29.35
C GLU A 317 63.85 24.66 -27.98
N GLU A 318 64.32 25.28 -26.90
CA GLU A 318 63.76 25.10 -25.54
C GLU A 318 62.31 25.60 -25.45
N ASP A 319 62.00 26.77 -26.03
CA ASP A 319 60.66 27.36 -26.03
C ASP A 319 59.67 26.54 -26.87
N LEU A 320 60.15 25.97 -27.99
CA LEU A 320 59.38 25.06 -28.83
C LEU A 320 59.05 23.76 -28.09
N LEU A 321 60.03 23.16 -27.41
CA LEU A 321 59.84 21.94 -26.62
C LEU A 321 58.91 22.15 -25.43
N GLU A 322 58.98 23.30 -24.75
CA GLU A 322 58.05 23.66 -23.68
C GLU A 322 56.61 23.79 -24.20
N ASN A 323 56.42 24.41 -25.36
CA ASN A 323 55.11 24.53 -26.02
C ASN A 323 54.55 23.17 -26.41
N GLU A 324 55.35 22.29 -27.00
CA GLU A 324 54.93 20.94 -27.37
C GLU A 324 54.55 20.11 -26.13
N ALA A 325 55.39 20.12 -25.09
CA ALA A 325 55.11 19.43 -23.83
C ALA A 325 53.82 19.98 -23.16
N TYR A 326 53.59 21.28 -23.24
CA TYR A 326 52.38 21.92 -22.76
C TYR A 326 51.13 21.49 -23.56
N VAL A 327 51.20 21.47 -24.89
CA VAL A 327 50.12 21.02 -25.77
C VAL A 327 49.82 19.54 -25.54
N GLU A 328 50.83 18.70 -25.37
CA GLU A 328 50.66 17.29 -25.02
C GLU A 328 50.00 17.10 -23.65
N ALA A 329 50.43 17.86 -22.64
CA ALA A 329 49.85 17.82 -21.30
C ALA A 329 48.36 18.25 -21.33
N LEU A 330 48.02 19.26 -22.13
CA LEU A 330 46.64 19.67 -22.37
C LEU A 330 45.84 18.57 -23.08
N ALA A 331 46.41 17.91 -24.09
CA ALA A 331 45.77 16.81 -24.81
C ALA A 331 45.52 15.60 -23.89
N LYS A 332 46.49 15.22 -23.04
CA LYS A 332 46.34 14.17 -22.02
C LYS A 332 45.24 14.51 -21.01
N ARG A 333 45.20 15.76 -20.51
CA ARG A 333 44.13 16.23 -19.60
C ARG A 333 42.75 16.24 -20.27
N ARG A 334 42.67 16.58 -21.56
CA ARG A 334 41.41 16.51 -22.35
C ARG A 334 40.90 15.07 -22.45
N LYS A 335 41.77 14.12 -22.81
CA LYS A 335 41.42 12.68 -22.88
C LYS A 335 40.95 12.14 -21.54
N GLN A 336 41.70 12.39 -20.46
CA GLN A 336 41.29 11.96 -19.11
C GLN A 336 39.93 12.54 -18.72
N LYS A 337 39.70 13.84 -18.98
CA LYS A 337 38.43 14.49 -18.69
C LYS A 337 37.26 13.90 -19.49
N GLN A 338 37.46 13.61 -20.78
CA GLN A 338 36.46 12.94 -21.61
C GLN A 338 36.13 11.55 -21.08
N TRP A 339 37.15 10.81 -20.61
CA TRP A 339 36.97 9.49 -20.01
C TRP A 339 36.17 9.55 -18.70
N PHE A 340 36.51 10.49 -17.80
CA PHE A 340 35.73 10.73 -16.58
C PHE A 340 34.30 11.20 -16.86
N GLN A 341 34.08 12.01 -17.90
CA GLN A 341 32.74 12.40 -18.34
C GLN A 341 31.96 11.20 -18.89
N GLY A 342 32.61 10.31 -19.65
CA GLY A 342 32.02 9.08 -20.14
C GLY A 342 31.61 8.13 -19.01
N ILE A 343 32.48 7.93 -18.01
CA ILE A 343 32.14 7.16 -16.80
C ILE A 343 30.97 7.80 -16.07
N GLY A 344 31.01 9.12 -15.86
CA GLY A 344 29.93 9.85 -15.21
C GLY A 344 28.60 9.67 -15.93
N ALA A 345 28.58 9.79 -17.26
CA ALA A 345 27.40 9.55 -18.07
C ALA A 345 26.90 8.10 -17.98
N GLY A 346 27.82 7.12 -17.96
CA GLY A 346 27.50 5.70 -17.80
C GLY A 346 26.86 5.40 -16.44
N ILE A 347 27.40 5.95 -15.35
CA ILE A 347 26.82 5.82 -14.00
C ILE A 347 25.43 6.46 -13.93
N ILE A 348 25.27 7.66 -14.50
CA ILE A 348 23.96 8.34 -14.54
C ILE A 348 22.94 7.51 -15.32
N LEU A 349 23.33 6.96 -16.48
CA LEU A 349 22.45 6.09 -17.26
C LEU A 349 22.05 4.84 -16.47
N LEU A 350 23.00 4.20 -15.78
CA LEU A 350 22.74 3.02 -14.95
C LEU A 350 21.74 3.34 -13.83
N VAL A 351 21.94 4.45 -13.11
CA VAL A 351 21.03 4.91 -12.05
C VAL A 351 19.64 5.21 -12.60
N LEU A 352 19.54 5.88 -13.76
CA LEU A 352 18.25 6.15 -14.42
C LEU A 352 17.55 4.86 -14.84
N THR A 353 18.26 3.89 -15.42
CA THR A 353 17.69 2.60 -15.79
C THR A 353 17.18 1.83 -14.57
N ALA A 354 17.94 1.83 -13.46
CA ALA A 354 17.52 1.20 -12.21
C ALA A 354 16.29 1.90 -11.59
N ALA A 355 16.22 3.23 -11.68
CA ALA A 355 15.07 3.99 -11.20
C ALA A 355 13.80 3.75 -12.02
N VAL A 356 13.91 3.67 -13.34
CA VAL A 356 12.77 3.34 -14.24
C VAL A 356 12.30 1.92 -14.02
N TYR A 357 13.22 0.95 -13.93
CA TYR A 357 12.83 -0.43 -13.64
C TYR A 357 12.17 -0.54 -12.26
N GLY A 358 12.78 0.07 -11.22
CA GLY A 358 12.25 0.10 -9.87
C GLY A 358 10.89 0.78 -9.73
N SER A 359 10.56 1.77 -10.58
CA SER A 359 9.24 2.39 -10.58
C SER A 359 8.15 1.51 -11.21
N ILE A 360 8.50 0.65 -12.18
CA ILE A 360 7.57 -0.27 -12.82
C ILE A 360 7.34 -1.51 -11.95
N THR A 361 8.41 -2.12 -11.43
CA THR A 361 8.33 -3.42 -10.72
C THR A 361 8.25 -3.31 -9.20
N GLY A 362 8.40 -2.11 -8.66
CA GLY A 362 8.59 -1.86 -7.22
C GLY A 362 10.06 -1.91 -6.80
N PHE A 363 10.45 -0.97 -5.92
CA PHE A 363 11.85 -0.85 -5.45
C PHE A 363 12.30 -2.02 -4.57
N ASP A 364 11.38 -2.64 -3.82
CA ASP A 364 11.70 -3.82 -3.01
C ASP A 364 12.04 -5.01 -3.91
N ASN A 365 11.30 -5.21 -5.01
CA ASN A 365 11.60 -6.25 -5.99
C ASN A 365 12.92 -6.02 -6.74
N LEU A 366 13.24 -4.77 -7.12
CA LEU A 366 14.55 -4.43 -7.69
C LEU A 366 15.68 -4.77 -6.71
N ARG A 367 15.52 -4.37 -5.45
CA ARG A 367 16.50 -4.65 -4.38
C ARG A 367 16.74 -6.14 -4.24
N ASP A 368 15.67 -6.93 -4.14
CA ASP A 368 15.75 -8.37 -3.93
C ASP A 368 16.35 -9.10 -5.13
N LYS A 369 16.15 -8.60 -6.36
CA LYS A 369 16.77 -9.16 -7.56
C LYS A 369 18.27 -8.87 -7.68
N VAL A 370 18.74 -7.74 -7.15
CA VAL A 370 20.14 -7.32 -7.26
C VAL A 370 20.98 -7.79 -6.07
N LEU A 371 20.42 -7.74 -4.86
CA LEU A 371 21.10 -8.11 -3.62
C LEU A 371 20.82 -9.55 -3.16
N GLY A 372 19.80 -10.21 -3.74
CA GLY A 372 19.33 -11.52 -3.31
C GLY A 372 18.35 -11.45 -2.13
N ASN A 373 17.40 -12.39 -2.09
CA ASN A 373 16.47 -12.58 -0.96
C ASN A 373 16.16 -14.09 -0.82
N GLU A 374 16.54 -14.66 0.33
CA GLU A 374 16.34 -16.09 0.65
C GLU A 374 14.86 -16.50 0.55
N MET A 375 13.93 -15.65 1.01
CA MET A 375 12.50 -15.94 0.97
C MET A 375 11.97 -15.99 -0.47
N ARG A 376 12.52 -15.16 -1.36
CA ARG A 376 12.18 -15.21 -2.78
C ARG A 376 12.68 -16.49 -3.44
N GLU A 377 13.91 -16.90 -3.12
CA GLU A 377 14.47 -18.16 -3.64
C GLU A 377 13.63 -19.36 -3.22
N LEU A 378 13.14 -19.40 -1.97
CA LEU A 378 12.24 -20.44 -1.49
C LEU A 378 10.86 -20.38 -2.17
N ALA A 379 10.32 -19.18 -2.42
CA ALA A 379 9.01 -19.02 -3.06
C ALA A 379 9.03 -19.45 -4.54
N GLU A 380 10.01 -18.94 -5.31
CA GLU A 380 10.15 -19.16 -6.76
C GLU A 380 10.85 -20.48 -7.11
N GLY A 381 11.50 -21.11 -6.12
CA GLY A 381 12.29 -22.32 -6.28
C GLY A 381 11.48 -23.60 -6.53
N ARG A 382 12.14 -24.74 -6.35
CA ARG A 382 11.51 -26.06 -6.48
C ARG A 382 10.71 -26.38 -5.22
N TRP A 383 9.50 -26.91 -5.40
CA TRP A 383 8.65 -27.37 -4.30
C TRP A 383 8.58 -28.89 -4.26
N TYR A 384 8.42 -29.43 -3.06
CA TYR A 384 8.35 -30.86 -2.79
C TYR A 384 7.01 -31.20 -2.15
N LYS A 385 6.26 -32.10 -2.79
CA LYS A 385 5.07 -32.72 -2.21
C LYS A 385 5.50 -33.97 -1.45
N SER A 386 5.36 -33.95 -0.13
CA SER A 386 5.85 -35.00 0.76
C SER A 386 4.78 -35.42 1.75
N GLU A 387 4.89 -36.67 2.21
CA GLU A 387 4.01 -37.27 3.20
C GLU A 387 4.74 -37.43 4.54
N TYR A 388 4.12 -36.98 5.63
CA TYR A 388 4.74 -36.93 6.95
C TYR A 388 3.87 -37.60 8.02
N GLY A 389 4.51 -38.43 8.85
CA GLY A 389 3.95 -38.96 10.08
C GLY A 389 2.85 -40.01 9.92
N ASN A 390 2.19 -40.32 11.04
CA ASN A 390 1.11 -41.31 11.09
C ASN A 390 0.09 -40.93 12.19
N PRO A 391 -1.16 -40.53 11.84
CA PRO A 391 -1.76 -40.48 10.51
C PRO A 391 -1.10 -39.44 9.57
N ALA A 392 -1.05 -39.77 8.27
CA ALA A 392 -0.24 -39.04 7.30
C ALA A 392 -0.78 -37.64 6.97
N VAL A 393 0.15 -36.68 6.90
CA VAL A 393 -0.05 -35.31 6.44
C VAL A 393 0.72 -35.11 5.14
N ILE A 394 0.01 -34.82 4.06
CA ILE A 394 0.61 -34.54 2.75
C ILE A 394 0.59 -33.03 2.55
N ILE A 395 1.77 -32.42 2.38
CA ILE A 395 1.93 -30.98 2.17
C ILE A 395 3.00 -30.70 1.12
N GLU A 396 2.86 -29.59 0.41
CA GLU A 396 3.91 -29.01 -0.41
C GLU A 396 4.72 -28.00 0.40
N THR A 397 6.04 -28.19 0.44
CA THR A 397 6.97 -27.27 1.10
C THR A 397 8.14 -26.91 0.18
N PRO A 398 8.75 -25.72 0.33
CA PRO A 398 9.91 -25.33 -0.48
C PRO A 398 11.15 -26.19 -0.16
N GLU A 399 11.22 -26.76 1.04
CA GLU A 399 12.25 -27.68 1.48
C GLU A 399 11.63 -28.87 2.23
N ILE A 400 12.31 -30.01 2.23
CA ILE A 400 11.82 -31.24 2.86
C ILE A 400 11.93 -31.10 4.39
N LEU A 401 10.83 -31.39 5.11
CA LEU A 401 10.83 -31.33 6.57
C LEU A 401 11.63 -32.49 7.16
N VAL A 402 12.47 -32.18 8.14
CA VAL A 402 13.36 -33.15 8.76
C VAL A 402 12.76 -33.63 10.08
N ARG A 403 12.71 -34.95 10.27
CA ARG A 403 12.24 -35.55 11.53
C ARG A 403 13.17 -35.18 12.68
N LYS A 404 12.63 -34.70 13.79
CA LYS A 404 13.37 -34.53 15.05
C LYS A 404 12.71 -35.32 16.17
N GLU A 405 13.53 -35.71 17.15
CA GLU A 405 13.06 -36.33 18.38
C GLU A 405 12.55 -35.25 19.32
N ILE A 406 11.31 -35.37 19.81
CA ILE A 406 10.79 -34.55 20.89
C ILE A 406 11.01 -35.27 22.21
N GLU A 407 11.65 -34.61 23.18
CA GLU A 407 11.59 -35.04 24.58
C GLU A 407 10.18 -34.79 25.13
N THR A 408 9.32 -35.81 25.06
CA THR A 408 7.95 -35.70 25.59
C THR A 408 8.00 -35.58 27.12
N ALA A 409 7.45 -34.50 27.66
CA ALA A 409 7.31 -34.30 29.11
C ALA A 409 6.59 -35.51 29.75
N ALA A 410 6.95 -35.85 30.99
CA ALA A 410 6.47 -37.08 31.65
C ALA A 410 4.92 -37.17 31.75
N ASP A 411 4.23 -36.03 31.77
CA ASP A 411 2.77 -35.94 31.90
C ASP A 411 1.99 -36.24 30.60
N THR A 412 2.58 -36.02 29.42
CA THR A 412 1.92 -36.27 28.11
C THR A 412 2.00 -37.72 27.65
N LYS A 413 2.85 -38.56 28.29
CA LYS A 413 3.01 -39.99 27.97
C LYS A 413 1.80 -40.87 28.32
N ARG A 414 0.82 -40.35 29.07
CA ARG A 414 -0.39 -41.10 29.46
C ARG A 414 -1.47 -41.15 28.37
N VAL A 415 -1.42 -40.26 27.38
CA VAL A 415 -2.51 -40.05 26.38
C VAL A 415 -2.03 -40.28 24.93
N VAL A 416 -0.75 -40.02 24.65
CA VAL A 416 -0.15 -40.16 23.31
C VAL A 416 0.64 -41.45 23.21
N ARG A 417 0.28 -42.34 22.28
CA ARG A 417 0.91 -43.65 22.05
C ARG A 417 2.21 -43.53 21.24
N SER A 418 2.25 -42.63 20.27
CA SER A 418 3.43 -42.25 19.49
C SER A 418 3.21 -40.89 18.86
N GLY A 419 4.25 -40.05 18.79
CA GLY A 419 4.21 -38.75 18.13
C GLY A 419 5.43 -38.57 17.22
N ASP A 420 5.19 -38.13 15.98
CA ASP A 420 6.23 -37.76 15.04
C ASP A 420 6.27 -36.25 14.88
N TYR A 421 7.49 -35.70 14.79
CA TYR A 421 7.73 -34.28 14.63
C TYR A 421 8.69 -34.03 13.48
N PHE A 422 8.29 -33.14 12.59
CA PHE A 422 9.05 -32.75 11.42
C PHE A 422 9.13 -31.22 11.38
N GLU A 423 10.28 -30.66 11.05
CA GLU A 423 10.42 -29.21 10.92
C GLU A 423 11.35 -28.77 9.80
N TYR A 424 11.20 -27.52 9.41
CA TYR A 424 12.13 -26.78 8.56
C TYR A 424 12.30 -25.35 9.07
N GLY A 425 13.54 -24.85 8.98
CA GLY A 425 13.95 -23.55 9.51
C GLY A 425 14.11 -23.55 11.03
N LYS A 426 14.44 -22.39 11.58
CA LYS A 426 14.41 -22.14 13.03
C LYS A 426 13.33 -21.13 13.38
N PHE A 427 12.77 -21.25 14.58
CA PHE A 427 11.70 -20.39 15.06
C PHE A 427 12.02 -18.88 14.98
N GLU A 428 13.30 -18.49 15.13
CA GLU A 428 13.74 -17.09 15.08
C GLU A 428 14.06 -16.58 13.66
N GLU A 429 14.09 -17.45 12.66
CA GLU A 429 14.44 -17.13 11.27
C GLU A 429 13.28 -16.40 10.56
N ALA A 430 13.34 -16.28 9.23
CA ALA A 430 12.32 -15.57 8.46
C ALA A 430 11.06 -16.42 8.23
N PHE A 431 11.22 -17.74 8.23
CA PHE A 431 10.19 -18.73 8.01
C PHE A 431 10.54 -20.00 8.77
N TYR A 432 9.54 -20.56 9.43
CA TYR A 432 9.62 -21.79 10.18
C TYR A 432 8.31 -22.55 10.01
N ILE A 433 8.43 -23.86 9.84
CA ILE A 433 7.27 -24.74 9.73
C ILE A 433 7.55 -26.01 10.50
N ASN A 434 6.53 -26.52 11.20
CA ASN A 434 6.55 -27.85 11.75
C ASN A 434 5.25 -28.61 11.47
N VAL A 435 5.37 -29.94 11.52
CA VAL A 435 4.27 -30.88 11.43
C VAL A 435 4.41 -31.87 12.57
N ILE A 436 3.35 -32.01 13.35
CA ILE A 436 3.25 -32.97 14.46
C ILE A 436 2.10 -33.91 14.15
N THR A 437 2.36 -35.21 14.17
CA THR A 437 1.32 -36.23 14.05
C THR A 437 1.37 -37.11 15.28
N SER A 438 0.22 -37.50 15.83
CA SER A 438 0.19 -38.37 16.98
C SER A 438 -0.95 -39.38 16.93
N THR A 439 -0.72 -40.55 17.54
CA THR A 439 -1.77 -41.55 17.74
C THR A 439 -2.23 -41.55 19.21
N LEU A 440 -3.54 -41.51 19.39
CA LEU A 440 -4.23 -41.46 20.68
C LEU A 440 -4.44 -42.89 21.23
N THR A 441 -4.42 -43.05 22.55
CA THR A 441 -4.77 -44.32 23.18
C THR A 441 -6.28 -44.57 23.15
N PRO A 442 -6.75 -45.83 23.02
CA PRO A 442 -8.18 -46.13 22.93
C PRO A 442 -9.05 -45.63 24.11
N GLU A 443 -8.46 -45.51 25.30
CA GLU A 443 -9.14 -44.98 26.50
C GLU A 443 -9.41 -43.48 26.42
N SER A 444 -8.66 -42.74 25.59
CA SER A 444 -8.86 -41.31 25.36
C SER A 444 -9.95 -40.99 24.32
N THR A 445 -10.41 -41.99 23.55
CA THR A 445 -11.44 -41.79 22.51
C THR A 445 -12.89 -41.81 22.99
N GLU A 446 -13.20 -42.34 24.18
CA GLU A 446 -14.59 -42.58 24.63
C GLU A 446 -15.20 -41.49 25.54
N GLY A 447 -14.52 -40.36 25.76
CA GLY A 447 -15.12 -39.28 26.57
C GLY A 447 -14.28 -38.02 26.79
N GLN A 448 -13.03 -38.01 26.34
CA GLN A 448 -12.14 -36.85 26.33
C GLN A 448 -11.24 -36.92 25.09
N GLY A 449 -11.84 -36.89 23.90
CA GLY A 449 -11.08 -36.53 22.71
C GLY A 449 -10.39 -35.19 23.00
N GLN A 450 -9.09 -35.06 22.74
CA GLN A 450 -8.44 -33.76 22.88
C GLN A 450 -9.23 -32.75 22.05
N ASP A 451 -9.86 -31.80 22.73
CA ASP A 451 -10.50 -30.66 22.09
C ASP A 451 -9.45 -30.05 21.13
N LEU A 452 -9.82 -29.84 19.87
CA LEU A 452 -8.92 -29.16 18.92
C LEU A 452 -8.44 -27.83 19.50
N GLU A 453 -9.26 -27.20 20.36
CA GLU A 453 -8.89 -26.02 21.14
C GLU A 453 -7.72 -26.27 22.08
N TYR A 454 -7.65 -27.42 22.76
CA TYR A 454 -6.55 -27.78 23.65
C TYR A 454 -5.22 -27.98 22.88
N LEU A 455 -5.27 -28.61 21.70
CA LEU A 455 -4.10 -28.74 20.83
C LEU A 455 -3.56 -27.39 20.38
N ILE A 456 -4.46 -26.48 20.01
CA ILE A 456 -4.09 -25.11 19.66
C ILE A 456 -3.47 -24.41 20.87
N GLU A 457 -4.06 -24.53 22.06
CA GLU A 457 -3.57 -23.85 23.26
C GLU A 457 -2.15 -24.29 23.65
N ILE A 458 -1.85 -25.60 23.61
CA ILE A 458 -0.49 -26.10 23.82
C ILE A 458 0.49 -25.53 22.79
N THR A 459 0.05 -25.43 21.53
CA THR A 459 0.88 -24.90 20.45
C THR A 459 1.18 -23.42 20.66
N LEU A 460 0.17 -22.63 21.06
CA LEU A 460 0.33 -21.22 21.40
C LEU A 460 1.26 -21.04 22.60
N GLN A 461 1.13 -21.87 23.63
CA GLN A 461 2.05 -21.88 24.77
C GLN A 461 3.50 -22.21 24.34
N GLY A 462 3.67 -23.10 23.36
CA GLY A 462 4.96 -23.37 22.73
C GLY A 462 5.57 -22.14 22.06
N ILE A 463 4.76 -21.35 21.34
CA ILE A 463 5.17 -20.08 20.71
C ILE A 463 5.56 -19.05 21.78
N GLU A 464 4.83 -18.95 22.89
CA GLU A 464 5.16 -18.07 24.02
C GLU A 464 6.49 -18.46 24.68
N ASN A 465 6.67 -19.75 24.95
CA ASN A 465 7.91 -20.29 25.54
C ASN A 465 9.13 -20.07 24.63
N ALA A 466 8.92 -20.06 23.30
CA ALA A 466 9.95 -19.75 22.32
C ALA A 466 10.20 -18.24 22.15
N GLY A 467 9.58 -17.38 22.98
CA GLY A 467 9.83 -15.94 23.04
C GLY A 467 8.73 -15.09 22.39
N GLY A 468 7.58 -15.67 22.05
CA GLY A 468 6.41 -14.91 21.59
C GLY A 468 5.80 -14.06 22.70
N ILE A 469 5.63 -12.77 22.45
CA ILE A 469 4.96 -11.83 23.37
C ILE A 469 3.91 -11.00 22.63
N ASN A 470 2.91 -10.48 23.34
CA ASN A 470 1.80 -9.70 22.79
C ASN A 470 1.08 -10.43 21.65
N MET A 471 0.78 -11.72 21.85
CA MET A 471 0.13 -12.54 20.83
C MET A 471 -1.31 -12.09 20.61
N VAL A 472 -1.65 -11.80 19.37
CA VAL A 472 -3.03 -11.71 18.91
C VAL A 472 -3.45 -13.11 18.48
N VAL A 473 -4.64 -13.55 18.88
CA VAL A 473 -5.16 -14.89 18.52
C VAL A 473 -6.53 -14.72 17.88
N LYS A 474 -6.69 -15.32 16.70
CA LYS A 474 -7.96 -15.47 16.00
C LYS A 474 -8.16 -16.93 15.67
N ARG A 475 -9.40 -17.40 15.74
CA ARG A 475 -9.76 -18.79 15.49
C ARG A 475 -10.88 -18.86 14.46
N GLU A 476 -10.80 -19.82 13.56
CA GLU A 476 -11.82 -20.09 12.55
C GLU A 476 -11.88 -21.59 12.25
N GLU A 477 -13.06 -22.08 11.86
CA GLU A 477 -13.19 -23.45 11.33
C GLU A 477 -12.42 -23.55 10.00
N PHE A 478 -11.70 -24.65 9.82
CA PHE A 478 -10.95 -24.93 8.60
C PHE A 478 -11.36 -26.27 8.03
N SER A 479 -11.46 -26.37 6.71
CA SER A 479 -11.74 -27.64 6.03
C SER A 479 -10.77 -27.83 4.88
N THR A 480 -10.20 -29.04 4.79
CA THR A 480 -9.37 -29.44 3.66
C THR A 480 -10.23 -29.66 2.41
N GLU A 481 -9.63 -29.73 1.22
CA GLU A 481 -10.35 -30.02 -0.04
C GLU A 481 -11.17 -31.33 0.03
N LYS A 482 -10.72 -32.29 0.83
CA LYS A 482 -11.40 -33.57 1.06
C LYS A 482 -12.50 -33.50 2.13
N GLY A 483 -12.84 -32.31 2.62
CA GLY A 483 -13.95 -32.08 3.55
C GLY A 483 -13.66 -32.44 5.01
N ILE A 484 -12.39 -32.70 5.36
CA ILE A 484 -12.00 -32.99 6.75
C ILE A 484 -12.03 -31.68 7.53
N LYS A 485 -12.84 -31.63 8.59
CA LYS A 485 -12.96 -30.47 9.47
C LYS A 485 -11.80 -30.42 10.47
N GLY A 486 -11.28 -29.23 10.67
CA GLY A 486 -10.26 -28.91 11.66
C GLY A 486 -10.48 -27.50 12.20
N LEU A 487 -9.57 -27.09 13.08
CA LEU A 487 -9.57 -25.77 13.68
C LEU A 487 -8.30 -25.05 13.28
N LYS A 488 -8.43 -23.80 12.84
CA LYS A 488 -7.32 -22.94 12.48
C LYS A 488 -7.20 -21.81 13.50
N ALA A 489 -5.99 -21.60 14.00
CA ALA A 489 -5.63 -20.42 14.78
C ALA A 489 -4.55 -19.60 14.05
N TYR A 490 -4.71 -18.29 14.03
CA TYR A 490 -3.76 -17.40 13.37
C TYR A 490 -3.68 -16.06 14.07
N GLY A 491 -2.56 -15.37 13.88
CA GLY A 491 -2.31 -14.12 14.57
C GLY A 491 -0.93 -13.54 14.33
N ASP A 492 -0.64 -12.45 15.02
CA ASP A 492 0.66 -11.82 15.04
C ASP A 492 1.18 -11.61 16.46
N PHE A 493 2.49 -11.54 16.59
CA PHE A 493 3.19 -11.39 17.85
C PHE A 493 4.53 -10.68 17.66
N ASN A 494 5.08 -10.19 18.77
CA ASN A 494 6.44 -9.68 18.83
C ASN A 494 7.36 -10.81 19.30
N LEU A 495 8.48 -11.02 18.60
CA LEU A 495 9.46 -12.04 18.98
C LEU A 495 10.55 -11.45 19.87
N LYS A 496 10.71 -11.99 21.07
CA LYS A 496 11.84 -11.74 21.96
C LYS A 496 12.94 -12.77 21.70
N LEU A 497 14.08 -12.31 21.21
CA LEU A 497 15.24 -13.18 20.93
C LEU A 497 15.92 -13.64 22.24
N PRO A 498 16.71 -14.73 22.21
CA PRO A 498 17.45 -15.24 23.38
C PRO A 498 18.38 -14.20 24.03
N ASN A 499 18.86 -13.22 23.26
CA ASN A 499 19.67 -12.10 23.75
C ASN A 499 18.85 -11.00 24.48
N GLY A 500 17.55 -11.21 24.68
CA GLY A 500 16.64 -10.29 25.34
C GLY A 500 16.09 -9.15 24.47
N LYS A 501 16.55 -8.99 23.23
CA LYS A 501 16.07 -7.95 22.32
C LYS A 501 14.76 -8.36 21.65
N ILE A 502 13.84 -7.41 21.52
CA ILE A 502 12.58 -7.60 20.79
C ILE A 502 12.82 -7.26 19.31
N ARG A 503 12.42 -8.15 18.41
CA ARG A 503 12.49 -7.94 16.96
C ARG A 503 11.59 -6.76 16.59
N LYS A 504 12.09 -5.86 15.73
CA LYS A 504 11.32 -4.71 15.24
C LYS A 504 10.19 -5.14 14.29
N GLU A 505 10.46 -6.15 13.47
CA GLU A 505 9.52 -6.73 12.52
C GLU A 505 8.48 -7.58 13.27
N LYS A 506 7.21 -7.42 12.91
CA LYS A 506 6.14 -8.28 13.40
C LYS A 506 6.25 -9.69 12.79
N VAL A 507 6.03 -10.69 13.63
CA VAL A 507 5.97 -12.10 13.22
C VAL A 507 4.51 -12.53 13.24
N ALA A 508 4.12 -13.38 12.30
CA ALA A 508 2.80 -13.98 12.23
C ALA A 508 2.91 -15.50 12.36
N TYR A 509 1.85 -16.13 12.85
CA TYR A 509 1.73 -17.58 12.91
C TYR A 509 0.39 -18.04 12.36
N GLU A 510 0.38 -19.28 11.87
CA GLU A 510 -0.82 -19.98 11.44
C GLU A 510 -0.69 -21.45 11.87
N VAL A 511 -1.67 -21.94 12.62
CA VAL A 511 -1.73 -23.27 13.19
C VAL A 511 -3.00 -23.95 12.68
N LEU A 512 -2.85 -25.14 12.11
CA LEU A 512 -3.95 -25.99 11.66
C LEU A 512 -3.96 -27.25 12.52
N ALA A 513 -5.07 -27.51 13.21
CA ALA A 513 -5.26 -28.70 14.03
C ALA A 513 -6.39 -29.56 13.45
N PHE A 514 -6.12 -30.85 13.31
CA PHE A 514 -7.07 -31.86 12.83
C PHE A 514 -7.09 -33.06 13.76
N GLN A 515 -8.25 -33.71 13.81
CA GLN A 515 -8.44 -34.96 14.53
C GLN A 515 -9.26 -35.91 13.67
N GLN A 516 -8.76 -37.14 13.52
CA GLN A 516 -9.42 -38.21 12.76
C GLN A 516 -9.25 -39.53 13.50
N ASP A 517 -10.35 -40.23 13.77
CA ASP A 517 -10.40 -41.50 14.50
C ASP A 517 -9.59 -41.47 15.82
N GLN A 518 -8.42 -42.12 15.83
CA GLN A 518 -7.47 -42.23 16.94
C GLN A 518 -6.17 -41.47 16.67
N GLY A 519 -6.19 -40.39 15.88
CA GLY A 519 -4.99 -39.60 15.61
C GLY A 519 -5.25 -38.10 15.53
N THR A 520 -4.20 -37.33 15.77
CA THR A 520 -4.20 -35.86 15.66
C THR A 520 -3.08 -35.42 14.74
N GLN A 521 -3.33 -34.37 13.97
CA GLN A 521 -2.36 -33.75 13.08
C GLN A 521 -2.34 -32.24 13.34
N LEU A 522 -1.15 -31.70 13.53
CA LEU A 522 -0.92 -30.29 13.76
C LEU A 522 0.11 -29.77 12.76
N ILE A 523 -0.19 -28.67 12.10
CA ILE A 523 0.74 -27.95 11.23
C ILE A 523 0.88 -26.55 11.80
N SER A 524 2.10 -26.12 12.12
CA SER A 524 2.38 -24.76 12.59
C SER A 524 3.35 -24.07 11.65
N ILE A 525 3.01 -22.85 11.22
CA ILE A 525 3.83 -22.02 10.35
C ILE A 525 4.06 -20.70 11.06
N VAL A 526 5.32 -20.26 11.15
CA VAL A 526 5.73 -18.98 11.71
C VAL A 526 6.53 -18.24 10.66
N TYR A 527 6.15 -17.00 10.37
CA TYR A 527 6.72 -16.25 9.26
C TYR A 527 6.75 -14.75 9.52
N LYS A 528 7.65 -14.04 8.84
CA LYS A 528 7.68 -12.57 8.89
C LYS A 528 6.44 -11.97 8.23
N LYS A 529 5.67 -11.19 8.98
CA LYS A 529 4.38 -10.65 8.52
C LYS A 529 4.52 -9.66 7.36
N GLU A 530 5.58 -8.87 7.36
CA GLU A 530 5.82 -7.81 6.37
C GLU A 530 6.58 -8.30 5.13
N ASP A 531 6.98 -9.57 5.10
CA ASP A 531 7.66 -10.17 3.97
C ASP A 531 6.63 -10.78 3.00
N PHE A 532 6.62 -10.26 1.77
CA PHE A 532 5.70 -10.68 0.72
C PHE A 532 5.90 -12.16 0.35
N HIS A 533 7.16 -12.59 0.17
CA HIS A 533 7.47 -13.96 -0.25
C HIS A 533 7.21 -14.96 0.88
N ALA A 534 7.43 -14.58 2.14
CA ALA A 534 7.07 -15.41 3.28
C ALA A 534 5.55 -15.69 3.33
N THR A 535 4.75 -14.68 3.02
CA THR A 535 3.28 -14.80 2.95
C THR A 535 2.85 -15.70 1.79
N GLU A 536 3.51 -15.59 0.64
CA GLU A 536 3.28 -16.43 -0.54
C GLU A 536 3.57 -17.92 -0.24
N ILE A 537 4.74 -18.22 0.34
CA ILE A 537 5.11 -19.58 0.74
C ILE A 537 4.06 -20.15 1.69
N LYS A 538 3.72 -19.40 2.74
CA LYS A 538 2.73 -19.81 3.73
C LYS A 538 1.38 -20.16 3.08
N ASN A 539 0.87 -19.30 2.20
CA ASN A 539 -0.42 -19.53 1.55
C ASN A 539 -0.39 -20.79 0.67
N ARG A 540 0.71 -21.02 -0.05
CA ARG A 540 0.87 -22.23 -0.87
C ARG A 540 0.93 -23.50 -0.02
N VAL A 541 1.68 -23.47 1.09
CA VAL A 541 1.72 -24.60 2.04
C VAL A 541 0.31 -24.92 2.53
N ILE A 542 -0.44 -23.92 3.03
CA ILE A 542 -1.77 -24.13 3.60
C ILE A 542 -2.77 -24.66 2.58
N ASN A 543 -2.74 -24.13 1.35
CA ASN A 543 -3.61 -24.60 0.27
C ASN A 543 -3.25 -26.01 -0.21
N SER A 544 -2.02 -26.48 0.04
CA SER A 544 -1.58 -27.83 -0.33
C SER A 544 -1.87 -28.90 0.73
N VAL A 545 -2.42 -28.53 1.89
CA VAL A 545 -2.65 -29.45 3.01
C VAL A 545 -3.69 -30.50 2.63
N GLU A 546 -3.24 -31.74 2.53
CA GLU A 546 -4.06 -32.92 2.37
C GLU A 546 -3.83 -33.90 3.51
N LEU A 547 -4.88 -34.59 3.92
CA LEU A 547 -4.83 -35.63 4.95
C LEU A 547 -5.30 -36.96 4.36
N GLU A 548 -4.72 -38.06 4.83
CA GLU A 548 -5.14 -39.40 4.47
C GLU A 548 -6.48 -39.75 5.15
N ILE A 549 -7.47 -40.24 4.39
CA ILE A 549 -8.75 -40.71 4.93
C ILE A 549 -8.59 -42.18 5.30
N ARG A 550 -8.63 -42.50 6.58
CA ARG A 550 -8.69 -43.90 7.04
C ARG A 550 -10.12 -44.44 6.86
N ASN A 551 -10.36 -45.18 5.79
CA ASN A 551 -11.63 -45.90 5.60
C ASN A 551 -11.65 -47.15 6.50
N THR A 552 -12.36 -47.10 7.62
CA THR A 552 -12.58 -48.24 8.53
C THR A 552 -13.63 -49.24 7.98
N ASN A 553 -13.47 -49.67 6.73
CA ASN A 553 -14.27 -50.73 6.10
C ASN A 553 -13.46 -51.49 5.04
N GLN A 554 -12.35 -52.11 5.45
CA GLN A 554 -11.85 -53.29 4.74
C GLN A 554 -12.21 -54.53 5.55
N GLN A 555 -13.18 -55.27 5.00
CA GLN A 555 -13.66 -56.55 5.51
C GLN A 555 -12.49 -57.51 5.76
N LYS A 556 -12.52 -58.15 6.93
CA LYS A 556 -11.73 -59.35 7.22
C LYS A 556 -11.80 -60.32 6.02
N PRO A 557 -10.67 -60.89 5.57
CA PRO A 557 -10.76 -62.01 4.64
C PRO A 557 -11.51 -63.15 5.33
N LYS A 558 -12.63 -63.59 4.73
CA LYS A 558 -13.24 -64.88 5.05
C LYS A 558 -12.16 -65.93 4.85
N LYS A 559 -11.81 -66.64 5.92
CA LYS A 559 -11.15 -67.94 5.81
C LYS A 559 -12.18 -68.89 5.19
N GLU A 560 -11.89 -69.36 3.97
CA GLU A 560 -12.43 -70.63 3.47
C GLU A 560 -11.68 -71.81 4.11
#